data_AF-A0A1A3NJL2-F1
#
_entry.id   AF-A0A1A3NJL2-F1
#
_cell.length_a   1.000
_cell.length_b   1.000
_cell.length_c   1.000
_cell.angle_alpha   90.00
_cell.angle_beta   90.00
_cell.angle_gamma   90.00
#
_symmetry.space_group_name_H-M   'P 1'
#
loop_
_entity.id
_entity.type
_entity.pdbx_description
1 polymer ?
#
loop_
_entity_poly.entity_id
_entity_poly.type
_entity_poly.pdbx_seq_one_letter_code
_entity_poly.pdbx_strand_id
1 'polypeptide(L)'
;MGGYIHHLTYGADLRARLDDSLLNRLTDELIRQRFFTLPVADFYWAAVDALNSGEHLASGDDQDDGTVRDLLARLIKALDDRRPWPEPAFKALPVDETLNFMNTPLIACMSILPRDVEARLSRSFSKREPGGRDGEFIALRLRTGQQVVLRAATFRVADVEVYSADDPEATRAALEEFTGLEVQPAEP
;
A
#
# COMPACT_ATOMS: atom_id res chain seq x y z
N MET A 1 -0.70 10.97 -15.46
CA MET A 1 0.09 9.86 -14.90
C MET A 1 1.48 10.31 -14.42
N GLY A 2 1.66 11.54 -13.90
CA GLY A 2 2.97 12.06 -13.45
C GLY A 2 3.19 12.04 -11.94
N GLY A 3 2.26 11.49 -11.15
CA GLY A 3 2.29 11.58 -9.68
C GLY A 3 3.08 10.49 -8.96
N TYR A 4 3.41 9.38 -9.63
CA TYR A 4 3.96 8.18 -8.98
C TYR A 4 5.49 8.19 -8.86
N ILE A 5 6.18 8.84 -9.79
CA ILE A 5 7.64 9.05 -9.74
C ILE A 5 8.01 9.99 -8.59
N HIS A 6 7.13 10.92 -8.24
CA HIS A 6 7.34 11.89 -7.16
C HIS A 6 7.52 11.23 -5.77
N HIS A 7 6.91 10.07 -5.52
CA HIS A 7 7.12 9.32 -4.27
C HIS A 7 8.48 8.62 -4.21
N LEU A 8 9.09 8.31 -5.36
CA LEU A 8 10.42 7.72 -5.43
C LEU A 8 11.53 8.78 -5.35
N THR A 9 11.25 10.03 -5.75
CA THR A 9 12.24 11.11 -5.86
C THR A 9 12.31 12.05 -4.66
N TYR A 10 11.37 12.01 -3.71
CA TYR A 10 11.29 12.95 -2.57
C TYR A 10 12.31 12.71 -1.44
N GLY A 11 13.26 11.78 -1.60
CA GLY A 11 14.41 11.64 -0.71
C GLY A 11 15.56 12.52 -1.19
N ALA A 12 15.80 13.64 -0.49
CA ALA A 12 16.91 14.55 -0.75
C ALA A 12 18.24 13.81 -0.99
N ASP A 13 18.91 14.19 -2.08
CA ASP A 13 20.26 13.82 -2.49
C ASP A 13 20.45 12.43 -3.14
N LEU A 14 19.71 12.19 -4.23
CA LEU A 14 19.78 11.02 -5.11
C LEU A 14 21.20 10.72 -5.63
N ARG A 15 22.10 11.71 -5.71
CA ARG A 15 23.47 11.53 -6.24
C ARG A 15 24.47 11.00 -5.20
N ALA A 16 24.30 11.30 -3.92
CA ALA A 16 25.31 10.99 -2.91
C ALA A 16 25.05 9.70 -2.11
N ARG A 17 23.84 9.12 -2.19
CA ARG A 17 23.42 8.06 -1.25
C ARG A 17 22.89 6.76 -1.88
N LEU A 18 22.72 6.68 -3.20
CA LEU A 18 22.27 5.46 -3.89
C LEU A 18 23.45 4.55 -4.27
N ASP A 19 24.13 4.05 -3.24
CA ASP A 19 25.03 2.91 -3.40
C ASP A 19 24.22 1.62 -3.63
N ASP A 20 24.91 0.54 -4.03
CA ASP A 20 24.26 -0.76 -4.26
C ASP A 20 23.55 -1.31 -3.02
N SER A 21 23.98 -0.89 -1.82
CA SER A 21 23.35 -1.28 -0.56
C SER A 21 21.97 -0.65 -0.40
N LEU A 22 21.84 0.65 -0.64
CA LEU A 22 20.55 1.34 -0.61
C LEU A 22 19.62 0.81 -1.71
N LEU A 23 20.14 0.58 -2.91
CA LEU A 23 19.36 0.00 -4.00
C LEU A 23 18.81 -1.37 -3.62
N ASN A 24 19.66 -2.27 -3.10
CA ASN A 24 19.22 -3.59 -2.66
C ASN A 24 18.16 -3.52 -1.56
N ARG A 25 18.34 -2.63 -0.58
CA ARG A 25 17.34 -2.40 0.46
C ARG A 25 16.02 -1.89 -0.12
N LEU A 26 16.08 -0.92 -1.03
CA LEU A 26 14.90 -0.38 -1.71
C LEU A 26 14.17 -1.49 -2.48
N THR A 27 14.89 -2.31 -3.24
CA THR A 27 14.35 -3.46 -3.95
C THR A 27 13.66 -4.45 -3.02
N ASP A 28 14.30 -4.78 -1.89
CA ASP A 28 13.73 -5.70 -0.90
C ASP A 28 12.47 -5.13 -0.25
N GLU A 29 12.45 -3.83 0.08
CA GLU A 29 11.26 -3.17 0.62
C GLU A 29 10.12 -3.05 -0.40
N LEU A 30 10.45 -2.87 -1.68
CA LEU A 30 9.50 -2.82 -2.79
C LEU A 30 8.87 -4.19 -3.05
N ILE A 31 9.67 -5.26 -2.99
CA ILE A 31 9.18 -6.63 -3.06
C ILE A 31 8.30 -6.97 -1.85
N ARG A 32 8.72 -6.58 -0.64
CA ARG A 32 7.95 -6.78 0.60
C ARG A 32 6.73 -5.87 0.72
N GLN A 33 6.62 -4.84 -0.12
CA GLN A 33 5.55 -3.84 -0.14
C GLN A 33 5.31 -3.16 1.21
N ARG A 34 6.37 -3.01 2.00
CA ARG A 34 6.27 -2.46 3.36
C ARG A 34 5.86 -0.98 3.35
N PHE A 35 6.41 -0.21 2.41
CA PHE A 35 6.23 1.24 2.32
C PHE A 35 5.53 1.69 1.05
N PHE A 36 5.23 0.75 0.15
CA PHE A 36 4.83 1.04 -1.22
C PHE A 36 3.33 0.80 -1.44
N THR A 37 2.70 1.75 -2.13
CA THR A 37 1.25 1.78 -2.36
C THR A 37 0.77 0.87 -3.48
N LEU A 38 1.67 0.50 -4.38
CA LEU A 38 1.41 -0.39 -5.51
C LEU A 38 2.16 -1.73 -5.34
N PRO A 39 1.62 -2.82 -5.88
CA PRO A 39 2.35 -4.05 -6.09
C PRO A 39 3.70 -3.84 -6.78
N VAL A 40 4.68 -4.68 -6.45
CA VAL A 40 6.01 -4.69 -7.10
C VAL A 40 5.93 -4.77 -8.62
N ALA A 41 4.99 -5.54 -9.15
CA ALA A 41 4.79 -5.67 -10.59
C ALA A 41 4.33 -4.35 -11.24
N ASP A 42 3.47 -3.59 -10.57
CA ASP A 42 2.96 -2.32 -11.09
C ASP A 42 4.05 -1.25 -11.06
N PHE A 43 4.87 -1.21 -10.01
CA PHE A 43 6.07 -0.36 -9.98
C PHE A 43 7.08 -0.74 -11.06
N TYR A 44 7.31 -2.03 -11.25
CA TYR A 44 8.20 -2.52 -12.30
C TYR A 44 7.75 -2.04 -13.68
N TRP A 45 6.48 -2.24 -14.03
CA TRP A 45 5.96 -1.82 -15.33
C TRP A 45 5.95 -0.30 -15.49
N ALA A 46 5.59 0.45 -14.45
CA ALA A 46 5.67 1.90 -14.48
C ALA A 46 7.11 2.41 -14.71
N ALA A 47 8.11 1.75 -14.10
CA ALA A 47 9.52 2.09 -14.32
C ALA A 47 9.98 1.75 -15.75
N VAL A 48 9.56 0.61 -16.29
CA VAL A 48 9.83 0.22 -17.68
C VAL A 48 9.21 1.22 -18.66
N ASP A 49 7.95 1.58 -18.45
CA ASP A 49 7.25 2.55 -19.29
C ASP A 49 7.91 3.92 -19.25
N ALA A 50 8.31 4.40 -18.06
CA ALA A 50 9.02 5.66 -17.89
C ALA A 50 10.38 5.70 -18.61
N LEU A 51 11.14 4.60 -18.61
CA LEU A 51 12.39 4.52 -19.38
C LEU A 51 12.14 4.58 -20.88
N ASN A 52 11.09 3.91 -21.35
CA ASN A 52 10.74 3.80 -22.77
C ASN A 52 10.04 5.04 -23.34
N SER A 53 9.37 5.85 -22.51
CA SER A 53 8.58 6.99 -22.97
C SER A 53 9.42 8.12 -23.58
N GLY A 54 10.71 8.19 -23.23
CA GLY A 54 11.56 9.32 -23.62
C GLY A 54 11.19 10.65 -22.93
N GLU A 55 10.23 10.64 -22.02
CA GLU A 55 9.80 11.83 -21.28
C GLU A 55 10.86 12.29 -20.27
N HIS A 56 10.74 13.55 -19.86
CA HIS A 56 11.53 14.12 -18.77
C HIS A 56 11.09 13.47 -17.45
N LEU A 57 12.03 12.89 -16.71
CA LEU A 57 11.74 12.10 -15.50
C LEU A 57 12.17 12.80 -14.22
N ALA A 58 13.15 13.71 -14.30
CA ALA A 58 13.55 14.56 -13.20
C ALA A 58 12.39 15.48 -12.79
N SER A 59 12.13 15.55 -11.48
CA SER A 59 11.05 16.38 -10.93
C SER A 59 11.52 17.75 -10.44
N GLY A 60 12.82 18.09 -10.59
CA GLY A 60 13.37 19.37 -10.17
C GLY A 60 14.70 19.72 -10.85
N ASP A 61 15.04 21.00 -10.84
CA ASP A 61 16.17 21.58 -11.60
C ASP A 61 17.55 21.01 -11.19
N ASP A 62 17.66 20.47 -9.98
CA ASP A 62 18.90 19.88 -9.44
C ASP A 62 19.09 18.40 -9.83
N GLN A 63 18.09 17.77 -10.47
CA GLN A 63 18.14 16.37 -10.87
C GLN A 63 18.43 16.24 -12.37
N ASP A 64 19.47 15.46 -12.67
CA ASP A 64 19.81 15.10 -14.04
C ASP A 64 19.00 13.86 -14.47
N ASP A 65 18.32 13.97 -15.61
CA ASP A 65 17.52 12.90 -16.21
C ASP A 65 18.33 11.61 -16.44
N GLY A 66 19.60 11.75 -16.83
CA GLY A 66 20.50 10.61 -17.01
C GLY A 66 20.69 9.82 -15.72
N THR A 67 20.82 10.52 -14.60
CA THR A 67 20.94 9.93 -13.26
C THR A 67 19.65 9.21 -12.84
N VAL A 68 18.47 9.81 -13.08
CA VAL A 68 17.18 9.17 -12.77
C VAL A 68 16.98 7.91 -13.62
N ARG A 69 17.33 7.97 -14.91
CA ARG A 69 17.25 6.83 -15.83
C ARG A 69 18.19 5.70 -15.43
N ASP A 70 19.44 6.00 -15.05
CA ASP A 70 20.38 5.00 -14.54
C ASP A 70 19.83 4.29 -13.29
N LEU A 71 19.29 5.05 -12.33
CA LEU A 71 18.67 4.48 -11.15
C LEU A 71 17.51 3.54 -11.50
N LEU A 72 16.59 3.96 -12.35
CA LEU A 72 15.45 3.14 -12.76
C LEU A 72 15.91 1.86 -13.47
N ALA A 73 16.92 1.96 -14.33
CA ALA A 73 17.50 0.80 -15.01
C ALA A 73 18.12 -0.20 -14.03
N ARG A 74 18.89 0.30 -13.05
CA ARG A 74 19.48 -0.54 -11.98
C ARG A 74 18.40 -1.17 -11.10
N LEU A 75 17.33 -0.45 -10.77
CA LEU A 75 16.19 -0.96 -10.01
C LEU A 75 15.45 -2.07 -10.76
N ILE A 76 15.13 -1.87 -12.04
CA ILE A 76 14.49 -2.87 -12.90
C ILE A 76 15.35 -4.14 -12.95
N LYS A 77 16.66 -3.99 -13.18
CA LYS A 77 17.57 -5.13 -13.17
C LYS A 77 17.56 -5.87 -11.82
N ALA A 78 17.66 -5.14 -10.71
CA ALA A 78 17.65 -5.73 -9.38
C ALA A 78 16.33 -6.45 -9.04
N LEU A 79 15.21 -5.96 -9.59
CA LEU A 79 13.90 -6.60 -9.49
C LEU A 79 13.82 -7.86 -10.36
N ASP A 80 14.30 -7.80 -11.60
CA ASP A 80 14.33 -8.95 -12.50
C ASP A 80 15.16 -10.11 -11.95
N ASP A 81 16.33 -9.80 -11.38
CA ASP A 81 17.22 -10.77 -10.76
C ASP A 81 16.58 -11.48 -9.53
N ARG A 82 15.47 -10.93 -8.99
CA ARG A 82 14.72 -11.47 -7.82
C ARG A 82 13.37 -12.09 -8.19
N ARG A 83 13.08 -12.31 -9.47
CA ARG A 83 11.86 -13.02 -9.90
C ARG A 83 11.91 -14.51 -9.54
N PRO A 84 10.75 -15.16 -9.31
CA PRO A 84 9.41 -14.59 -9.24
C PRO A 84 9.19 -13.83 -7.93
N TRP A 85 8.49 -12.70 -7.99
CA TRP A 85 8.16 -11.94 -6.78
C TRP A 85 7.00 -12.60 -6.03
N PRO A 86 7.02 -12.61 -4.68
CA PRO A 86 5.90 -13.09 -3.88
C PRO A 86 4.65 -12.26 -4.14
N GLU A 87 3.48 -12.90 -4.02
CA GLU A 87 2.22 -12.18 -4.00
C GLU A 87 2.14 -11.26 -2.76
N PRO A 88 1.59 -10.04 -2.91
CA PRO A 88 1.32 -9.13 -1.80
C PRO A 88 0.57 -9.84 -0.67
N ALA A 89 0.89 -9.51 0.57
CA ALA A 89 0.13 -9.97 1.73
C ALA A 89 -1.32 -9.46 1.70
N PHE A 90 -1.53 -8.27 1.12
CA PHE A 90 -2.84 -7.69 0.85
C PHE A 90 -2.74 -6.69 -0.32
N LYS A 91 -3.87 -6.41 -0.96
CA LYS A 91 -4.03 -5.40 -2.02
C LYS A 91 -5.14 -4.44 -1.64
N ALA A 92 -4.99 -3.16 -1.98
CA ALA A 92 -6.08 -2.19 -1.83
C ALA A 92 -7.20 -2.53 -2.82
N LEU A 93 -8.45 -2.46 -2.36
CA LEU A 93 -9.62 -2.62 -3.23
C LEU A 93 -10.04 -1.27 -3.83
N PRO A 94 -10.41 -1.22 -5.12
CA PRO A 94 -10.99 -0.02 -5.72
C PRO A 94 -12.26 0.41 -4.98
N VAL A 95 -12.50 1.72 -4.89
CA VAL A 95 -13.68 2.29 -4.21
C VAL A 95 -15.00 1.77 -4.80
N ASP A 96 -15.03 1.47 -6.09
CA ASP A 96 -16.24 0.95 -6.75
C ASP A 96 -16.54 -0.51 -6.35
N GLU A 97 -15.51 -1.32 -6.10
CA GLU A 97 -15.67 -2.67 -5.53
C GLU A 97 -16.10 -2.60 -4.06
N THR A 98 -15.86 -1.46 -3.39
CA THR A 98 -16.22 -1.26 -1.99
C THR A 98 -17.67 -0.92 -1.71
N LEU A 99 -18.48 -0.63 -2.74
CA LEU A 99 -19.91 -0.37 -2.59
C LEU A 99 -20.68 -1.56 -1.96
N ASN A 100 -20.15 -2.77 -2.11
CA ASN A 100 -20.76 -3.97 -1.53
C ASN A 100 -20.57 -4.08 -0.01
N PHE A 101 -19.75 -3.23 0.61
CA PHE A 101 -19.45 -3.34 2.04
C PHE A 101 -20.43 -2.62 2.98
N MET A 102 -21.47 -1.97 2.44
CA MET A 102 -22.47 -1.26 3.25
C MET A 102 -23.27 -2.18 4.19
N ASN A 103 -23.30 -3.49 3.92
CA ASN A 103 -24.05 -4.49 4.70
C ASN A 103 -23.16 -5.53 5.37
N THR A 104 -21.85 -5.25 5.46
CA THR A 104 -20.90 -6.20 6.02
C THR A 104 -20.98 -6.21 7.55
N PRO A 105 -20.97 -7.36 8.22
CA PRO A 105 -20.95 -7.38 9.68
C PRO A 105 -19.63 -6.85 10.23
N LEU A 106 -19.71 -6.19 11.39
CA LEU A 106 -18.54 -5.86 12.22
C LEU A 106 -18.00 -7.16 12.81
N ILE A 107 -16.73 -7.46 12.54
CA ILE A 107 -16.08 -8.69 13.00
C ILE A 107 -15.03 -8.43 14.08
N ALA A 108 -14.46 -7.22 14.11
CA ALA A 108 -13.41 -6.87 15.06
C ALA A 108 -13.30 -5.36 15.27
N CYS A 109 -12.61 -5.00 16.35
CA CYS A 109 -12.29 -3.65 16.75
C CYS A 109 -10.79 -3.52 17.05
N MET A 110 -10.22 -2.34 16.86
CA MET A 110 -8.85 -2.02 17.24
C MET A 110 -8.80 -0.75 18.09
N SER A 111 -7.98 -0.79 19.13
CA SER A 111 -7.68 0.35 20.03
C SER A 111 -6.40 1.08 19.61
N ILE A 112 -6.27 1.34 18.31
CA ILE A 112 -5.15 2.08 17.71
C ILE A 112 -5.71 3.16 16.79
N LEU A 113 -5.03 4.31 16.73
CA LEU A 113 -5.54 5.44 15.98
C LEU A 113 -5.47 5.18 14.47
N PRO A 114 -6.39 5.74 13.67
CA PRO A 114 -6.37 5.59 12.21
C PRO A 114 -5.00 5.91 11.59
N ARG A 115 -4.32 6.97 12.03
CA ARG A 115 -2.97 7.33 11.55
C ARG A 115 -1.92 6.23 11.75
N ASP A 116 -2.05 5.43 12.82
CA ASP A 116 -1.09 4.37 13.15
C ASP A 116 -1.37 3.16 12.26
N VAL A 117 -2.65 2.90 11.94
CA VAL A 117 -3.07 1.95 10.90
C VAL A 117 -2.54 2.39 9.53
N GLU A 118 -2.66 3.67 9.18
CA GLU A 118 -2.14 4.18 7.90
C GLU A 118 -0.64 3.97 7.76
N ALA A 119 0.10 4.28 8.83
CA ALA A 119 1.55 4.09 8.88
C ALA A 119 1.93 2.61 8.78
N ARG A 120 1.14 1.70 9.38
CA ARG A 120 1.40 0.26 9.35
C ARG A 120 1.12 -0.37 8.00
N LEU A 121 0.06 0.08 7.34
CA LEU A 121 -0.38 -0.43 6.05
C LEU A 121 0.26 0.32 4.88
N SER A 122 0.92 1.45 5.13
CA SER A 122 1.37 2.40 4.11
C SER A 122 0.23 2.75 3.14
N ARG A 123 -0.96 3.02 3.69
CA ARG A 123 -2.19 3.38 2.95
C ARG A 123 -2.96 4.42 3.74
N SER A 124 -3.48 5.43 3.07
CA SER A 124 -4.33 6.43 3.72
C SER A 124 -5.80 6.01 3.71
N PHE A 125 -6.54 6.37 4.76
CA PHE A 125 -7.99 6.26 4.76
C PHE A 125 -8.58 7.17 3.68
N SER A 126 -9.45 6.60 2.86
CA SER A 126 -10.22 7.33 1.88
C SER A 126 -11.35 8.09 2.57
N LYS A 127 -11.43 9.40 2.34
CA LYS A 127 -12.46 10.28 2.94
C LYS A 127 -13.83 10.21 2.26
N ARG A 128 -13.95 9.41 1.21
CA ARG A 128 -15.18 9.31 0.41
C ARG A 128 -15.71 7.89 0.49
N GLU A 129 -16.58 7.66 1.48
CA GLU A 129 -17.27 6.39 1.63
C GLU A 129 -18.15 6.10 0.41
N PRO A 130 -18.21 4.84 -0.06
CA PRO A 130 -19.15 4.42 -1.09
C PRO A 130 -20.59 4.61 -0.57
N GLY A 131 -21.43 5.34 -1.30
CA GLY A 131 -22.82 5.61 -0.89
C GLY A 131 -23.05 6.90 -0.10
N GLY A 132 -22.04 7.77 0.03
CA GLY A 132 -22.23 9.18 0.42
C GLY A 132 -22.46 9.43 1.91
N ARG A 133 -22.10 8.49 2.78
CA ARG A 133 -21.92 8.78 4.21
C ARG A 133 -20.52 9.35 4.44
N ASP A 134 -20.40 10.28 5.38
CA ASP A 134 -19.09 10.77 5.81
C ASP A 134 -18.40 9.68 6.65
N GLY A 135 -17.21 9.27 6.22
CA GLY A 135 -16.44 8.23 6.89
C GLY A 135 -15.07 8.03 6.23
N GLU A 136 -14.07 7.78 7.06
CA GLU A 136 -12.72 7.43 6.64
C GLU A 136 -12.62 5.89 6.64
N PHE A 137 -12.26 5.28 5.50
CA PHE A 137 -12.10 3.82 5.39
C PHE A 137 -10.90 3.39 4.53
N ILE A 138 -10.40 2.17 4.75
CA ILE A 138 -9.46 1.45 3.90
C ILE A 138 -10.06 0.09 3.59
N ALA A 139 -10.15 -0.28 2.31
CA ALA A 139 -10.57 -1.61 1.92
C ALA A 139 -9.41 -2.41 1.34
N LEU A 140 -9.27 -3.64 1.81
CA LEU A 140 -8.20 -4.54 1.45
C LEU A 140 -8.75 -5.90 1.02
N ARG A 141 -8.08 -6.53 0.07
CA ARG A 141 -8.17 -7.97 -0.21
C ARG A 141 -6.90 -8.63 0.28
N LEU A 142 -7.02 -9.50 1.26
CA LEU A 142 -5.91 -10.29 1.78
C LEU A 142 -5.46 -11.32 0.74
N ARG A 143 -4.21 -11.79 0.82
CA ARG A 143 -3.65 -12.80 -0.10
C ARG A 143 -4.47 -14.09 -0.11
N THR A 144 -5.07 -14.43 1.02
CA THR A 144 -5.95 -15.58 1.21
C THR A 144 -7.33 -15.40 0.56
N GLY A 145 -7.64 -14.21 0.03
CA GLY A 145 -8.85 -13.90 -0.73
C GLY A 145 -9.90 -13.10 0.04
N GLN A 146 -9.86 -13.12 1.38
CA GLN A 146 -10.81 -12.41 2.22
C GLN A 146 -10.74 -10.90 1.99
N GLN A 147 -11.89 -10.26 2.14
CA GLN A 147 -12.04 -8.83 1.97
C GLN A 147 -12.36 -8.18 3.31
N VAL A 148 -11.61 -7.14 3.64
CA VAL A 148 -11.76 -6.40 4.90
C VAL A 148 -11.91 -4.92 4.62
N VAL A 149 -12.77 -4.27 5.41
CA VAL A 149 -12.87 -2.82 5.47
C VAL A 149 -12.50 -2.37 6.86
N LEU A 150 -11.49 -1.52 6.94
CA LEU A 150 -11.10 -0.82 8.15
C LEU A 150 -11.76 0.55 8.11
N ARG A 151 -12.51 0.91 9.15
CA ARG A 151 -13.22 2.19 9.24
C ARG A 151 -12.76 2.93 10.48
N ALA A 152 -12.45 4.22 10.35
CA ALA A 152 -12.22 5.06 11.52
C ALA A 152 -13.54 5.19 12.28
N ALA A 153 -13.56 4.73 13.53
CA ALA A 153 -14.78 4.72 14.33
C ALA A 153 -15.21 6.16 14.63
N THR A 154 -16.46 6.50 14.31
CA THR A 154 -17.00 7.84 14.57
C THR A 154 -17.48 7.99 16.02
N PHE A 155 -17.81 6.88 16.69
CA PHE A 155 -18.41 6.87 18.02
C PHE A 155 -17.74 5.82 18.94
N ARG A 156 -16.65 6.23 19.61
CA ARG A 156 -15.99 5.75 20.86
C ARG A 156 -16.08 4.28 21.36
N VAL A 157 -16.56 3.30 20.61
CA VAL A 157 -16.45 1.88 21.01
C VAL A 157 -15.04 1.35 20.71
N ALA A 158 -14.42 1.85 19.64
CA ALA A 158 -13.04 1.58 19.24
C ALA A 158 -12.46 2.83 18.55
N ASP A 159 -11.19 2.78 18.15
CA ASP A 159 -10.59 3.79 17.27
C ASP A 159 -10.72 3.39 15.79
N VAL A 160 -10.65 2.09 15.50
CA VAL A 160 -10.86 1.52 14.16
C VAL A 160 -11.74 0.26 14.25
N GLU A 161 -12.74 0.19 13.37
CA GLU A 161 -13.69 -0.91 13.22
C GLU A 161 -13.30 -1.76 12.00
N VAL A 162 -13.44 -3.09 12.11
CA VAL A 162 -13.12 -4.05 11.04
C VAL A 162 -14.37 -4.79 10.60
N TYR A 163 -14.68 -4.67 9.32
CA TYR A 163 -15.85 -5.27 8.68
C TYR A 163 -15.43 -6.31 7.64
N SER A 164 -16.12 -7.45 7.60
CA SER A 164 -15.91 -8.49 6.57
C SER A 164 -17.12 -9.41 6.44
N ALA A 165 -17.46 -9.81 5.21
CA ALA A 165 -18.54 -10.76 4.93
C ALA A 165 -18.05 -12.22 4.96
N ASP A 166 -16.72 -12.39 5.02
CA ASP A 166 -16.07 -13.67 5.13
C ASP A 166 -16.14 -14.21 6.57
N ASP A 167 -15.62 -15.41 6.79
CA ASP A 167 -15.53 -16.02 8.11
C ASP A 167 -14.79 -15.10 9.11
N PRO A 168 -15.42 -14.65 10.22
CA PRO A 168 -14.82 -13.68 11.12
C PRO A 168 -13.51 -14.14 11.76
N GLU A 169 -13.41 -15.41 12.14
CA GLU A 169 -12.23 -15.92 12.84
C GLU A 169 -11.04 -16.03 11.89
N ALA A 170 -11.22 -16.67 10.73
CA ALA A 170 -10.20 -16.81 9.72
C ALA A 170 -9.77 -15.45 9.15
N THR A 171 -10.70 -14.51 8.99
CA THR A 171 -10.41 -13.18 8.47
C THR A 171 -9.56 -12.36 9.44
N ARG A 172 -9.88 -12.41 10.74
CA ARG A 172 -9.07 -11.76 11.78
C ARG A 172 -7.66 -12.35 11.80
N ALA A 173 -7.52 -13.66 11.87
CA ALA A 173 -6.22 -14.32 11.90
C ALA A 173 -5.35 -13.94 10.69
N ALA A 174 -5.94 -13.93 9.48
CA ALA A 174 -5.25 -13.50 8.27
C ALA A 174 -4.87 -12.01 8.30
N LEU A 175 -5.75 -11.15 8.80
CA LEU A 175 -5.46 -9.72 8.95
C LEU A 175 -4.28 -9.49 9.89
N GLU A 176 -4.26 -10.15 11.06
CA GLU A 176 -3.15 -10.06 12.01
C GLU A 176 -1.85 -10.60 11.41
N GLU A 177 -1.88 -11.75 10.74
CA GLU A 177 -0.71 -12.34 10.09
C GLU A 177 -0.10 -11.41 9.03
N PHE A 178 -0.94 -10.85 8.16
CA PHE A 178 -0.47 -10.10 6.99
C PHE A 178 -0.18 -8.63 7.26
N THR A 179 -0.80 -8.04 8.28
CA THR A 179 -0.62 -6.62 8.61
C THR A 179 0.15 -6.42 9.91
N GLY A 180 0.16 -7.42 10.79
CA GLY A 180 0.67 -7.31 12.16
C GLY A 180 -0.06 -6.25 12.99
N LEU A 181 -1.31 -5.95 12.64
CA LEU A 181 -2.25 -5.19 13.46
C LEU A 181 -2.93 -6.18 14.41
N GLU A 182 -2.98 -5.89 15.70
CA GLU A 182 -3.73 -6.71 16.66
C GLU A 182 -5.20 -6.31 16.65
N VAL A 183 -6.11 -7.29 16.55
CA VAL A 183 -7.55 -7.03 16.47
C VAL A 183 -8.33 -7.76 17.56
N GLN A 184 -9.23 -7.05 18.22
CA GLN A 184 -10.11 -7.63 19.24
C GLN A 184 -11.44 -8.05 18.61
N PRO A 185 -12.02 -9.19 18.99
CA PRO A 185 -13.34 -9.56 18.47
C PRO A 185 -14.37 -8.48 18.83
N ALA A 186 -15.30 -8.21 17.92
CA ALA A 186 -16.45 -7.38 18.27
C ALA A 186 -17.27 -8.11 19.34
N GLU A 187 -17.54 -7.47 20.47
CA GLU A 187 -18.46 -8.03 21.46
C GLU A 187 -19.89 -8.09 20.86
N PRO A 188 -20.65 -9.17 21.10
CA PRO A 188 -21.99 -9.37 20.56
C PRO A 188 -23.04 -8.40 21.12
#